data_AF-A0A5D3DTE8-F1
#
_entry.id   AF-A0A5D3DTE8-F1
#
_cell.length_a   1.000
_cell.length_b   1.000
_cell.length_c   1.000
_cell.angle_alpha   90.00
_cell.angle_beta   90.00
_cell.angle_gamma   90.00
#
_symmetry.space_group_name_H-M   'P 1'
#
loop_
_entity.id
_entity.type
_entity.pdbx_description
1 polymer ?
#
loop_
_entity_poly.entity_id
_entity_poly.type
_entity_poly.pdbx_seq_one_letter_code
_entity_poly.pdbx_strand_id
1 'polypeptide(L)'
;MLADALSRKFNHSNITPNSVGSLLLRELKMGEATVSVGKLGSLIAHFQVRPILIDHIIQAQLHDAMLRKLAEEVRLNQSLNFTLRGDGALMKYDRLCVPRDQTLKDQILKEAHSSAYAMHPGSTKMYRTLKKHYWWLGMKREIVEYVANCLICQQVKPERQRPAGLLNLFQCRNGNWSMLP
;
A
#
# COMPACT_ATOMS: atom_id res chain seq x y z
N MET A 1 -38.11 -56.17 1.37
CA MET A 1 -38.96 -55.06 1.83
C MET A 1 -38.31 -53.77 1.40
N LEU A 2 -39.15 -52.86 0.91
CA LEU A 2 -38.90 -51.47 0.47
C LEU A 2 -38.18 -50.65 1.57
N ALA A 3 -37.46 -49.55 1.32
CA ALA A 3 -37.81 -48.47 0.41
C ALA A 3 -36.60 -47.64 -0.04
N ASP A 4 -36.75 -47.14 -1.25
CA ASP A 4 -35.98 -46.12 -1.96
C ASP A 4 -36.39 -44.72 -1.44
N ALA A 5 -35.43 -43.82 -1.24
CA ALA A 5 -35.65 -42.48 -0.70
C ALA A 5 -35.59 -41.44 -1.83
N LEU A 6 -36.76 -40.85 -2.13
CA LEU A 6 -36.97 -39.94 -3.25
C LEU A 6 -36.10 -38.67 -3.20
N SER A 7 -35.34 -38.51 -4.27
CA SER A 7 -34.81 -37.26 -4.82
C SER A 7 -35.91 -36.17 -4.87
N ARG A 8 -35.74 -35.09 -4.11
CA ARG A 8 -36.51 -33.85 -4.32
C ARG A 8 -35.96 -33.14 -5.56
N LYS A 9 -36.69 -33.27 -6.67
CA LYS A 9 -36.49 -32.46 -7.87
C LYS A 9 -36.80 -30.99 -7.53
N PHE A 10 -35.78 -30.13 -7.63
CA PHE A 10 -35.96 -28.68 -7.62
C PHE A 10 -36.37 -28.28 -9.04
N ASN A 11 -37.59 -27.76 -9.20
CA ASN A 11 -38.13 -27.42 -10.51
C ASN A 11 -37.33 -26.26 -11.14
N HIS A 12 -36.78 -26.53 -12.31
CA HIS A 12 -36.18 -25.54 -13.20
C HIS A 12 -37.22 -24.48 -13.59
N SER A 13 -36.94 -23.21 -13.27
CA SER A 13 -37.41 -22.11 -14.08
C SER A 13 -36.50 -21.99 -15.30
N ASN A 14 -37.08 -21.99 -16.49
CA ASN A 14 -36.37 -21.84 -17.76
C ASN A 14 -35.82 -20.41 -17.88
N ILE A 15 -34.61 -20.19 -17.37
CA ILE A 15 -33.87 -18.96 -17.62
C ILE A 15 -33.15 -19.12 -18.95
N THR A 16 -33.60 -18.38 -19.96
CA THR A 16 -32.96 -18.32 -21.28
C THR A 16 -31.47 -17.92 -21.15
N PRO A 17 -30.53 -18.62 -21.80
CA PRO A 17 -29.09 -18.37 -21.63
C PRO A 17 -28.63 -16.98 -22.09
N ASN A 18 -29.40 -16.28 -22.94
CA ASN A 18 -29.09 -14.93 -23.39
C ASN A 18 -29.42 -13.83 -22.37
N SER A 19 -30.34 -14.05 -21.43
CA SER A 19 -30.74 -13.00 -20.47
C SER A 19 -29.72 -12.84 -19.34
N VAL A 20 -29.18 -13.95 -18.83
CA VAL A 20 -28.17 -13.96 -17.76
C VAL A 20 -26.86 -13.30 -18.20
N GLY A 21 -26.41 -13.58 -19.44
CA GLY A 21 -25.22 -12.95 -20.00
C GLY A 21 -25.35 -11.43 -20.12
N SER A 22 -26.52 -10.95 -20.51
CA SER A 22 -26.78 -9.51 -20.67
C SER A 22 -26.86 -8.75 -19.33
N LEU A 23 -27.47 -9.37 -18.31
CA LEU A 23 -27.51 -8.84 -16.95
C LEU A 23 -26.11 -8.76 -16.34
N LEU A 24 -25.34 -9.85 -16.41
CA LEU A 24 -23.95 -9.85 -15.91
C LEU A 24 -23.08 -8.81 -16.64
N LEU A 25 -23.23 -8.67 -17.96
CA LEU A 25 -22.51 -7.65 -18.73
C LEU A 25 -22.88 -6.22 -18.29
N ARG A 26 -24.16 -6.00 -17.96
CA ARG A 26 -24.64 -4.72 -17.43
C ARG A 26 -24.07 -4.45 -16.04
N GLU A 27 -24.15 -5.41 -15.13
CA GLU A 27 -23.57 -5.30 -13.78
C GLU A 27 -22.05 -5.02 -13.83
N LEU A 28 -21.32 -5.73 -14.70
CA LEU A 28 -19.88 -5.50 -14.90
C LEU A 28 -19.59 -4.09 -15.42
N LYS A 29 -20.38 -3.59 -16.38
CA LYS A 29 -20.27 -2.20 -16.87
C LYS A 29 -20.62 -1.17 -15.80
N MET A 30 -21.60 -1.46 -14.94
CA MET A 30 -21.97 -0.60 -13.80
C MET A 30 -20.85 -0.53 -12.75
N GLY A 31 -20.09 -1.61 -12.57
CA GLY A 31 -18.91 -1.66 -11.70
C GLY A 31 -17.62 -1.12 -12.32
N GLU A 32 -17.71 -0.26 -13.33
CA GLU A 32 -16.56 0.32 -14.07
C GLU A 32 -15.62 -0.71 -14.71
N ALA A 33 -16.08 -1.95 -14.93
CA ALA A 33 -15.29 -2.95 -15.64
C ALA A 33 -15.36 -2.69 -17.15
N THR A 34 -14.20 -2.59 -17.78
CA THR A 34 -14.10 -2.60 -19.25
C THR A 34 -14.14 -4.05 -19.74
N VAL A 35 -15.15 -4.40 -20.54
CA VAL A 35 -15.33 -5.78 -21.02
C VAL A 35 -14.76 -5.91 -22.44
N SER A 36 -13.85 -6.87 -22.62
CA SER A 36 -13.25 -7.22 -23.92
C SER A 36 -13.60 -8.67 -24.30
N VAL A 37 -13.44 -9.02 -25.59
CA VAL A 37 -13.65 -10.38 -26.09
C VAL A 37 -12.30 -11.03 -26.32
N GLY A 38 -12.04 -12.13 -25.60
CA GLY A 38 -10.85 -12.96 -25.74
C GLY A 38 -10.82 -13.74 -27.05
N LYS A 39 -9.64 -14.27 -27.41
CA LYS A 39 -9.39 -14.98 -28.68
C LYS A 39 -10.32 -16.19 -28.96
N LEU A 40 -10.91 -16.76 -27.91
CA LEU A 40 -11.83 -17.92 -27.99
C LEU A 40 -13.31 -17.51 -27.82
N GLY A 41 -13.64 -16.22 -27.93
CA GLY A 41 -15.01 -15.71 -27.72
C GLY A 41 -15.42 -15.56 -26.26
N SER A 42 -14.49 -15.75 -25.31
CA SER A 42 -14.73 -15.52 -23.88
C SER A 42 -14.81 -14.04 -23.54
N LEU A 43 -15.75 -13.61 -22.70
CA LEU A 43 -15.77 -12.25 -22.18
C LEU A 43 -14.73 -12.09 -21.05
N ILE A 44 -13.87 -11.09 -21.17
CA ILE A 44 -12.88 -10.72 -20.15
C ILE A 44 -13.28 -9.37 -19.58
N ALA A 45 -13.55 -9.32 -18.27
CA ALA A 45 -13.77 -8.07 -17.56
C ALA A 45 -12.44 -7.55 -17.01
N HIS A 46 -12.06 -6.34 -17.41
CA HIS A 46 -10.91 -5.62 -16.88
C HIS A 46 -11.39 -4.53 -15.93
N PHE A 47 -11.14 -4.73 -14.64
CA PHE A 47 -11.38 -3.72 -13.61
C PHE A 47 -10.16 -2.81 -13.51
N GLN A 48 -10.37 -1.51 -13.75
CA GLN A 48 -9.36 -0.49 -13.47
C GLN A 48 -9.72 0.17 -12.14
N VAL A 49 -9.13 -0.32 -11.04
CA VAL A 49 -9.26 0.36 -9.75
C VAL A 49 -8.32 1.56 -9.77
N ARG A 50 -8.83 2.77 -10.03
CA ARG A 50 -8.15 3.99 -9.63
C ARG A 50 -8.37 4.16 -8.14
N PRO A 51 -7.33 4.13 -7.29
CA PRO A 51 -7.50 4.47 -5.89
C PRO A 51 -8.06 5.89 -5.82
N ILE A 52 -9.20 6.07 -5.13
CA ILE A 52 -9.81 7.38 -4.86
C ILE A 52 -8.76 8.37 -4.32
N LEU A 53 -7.75 7.85 -3.61
CA LEU A 53 -6.61 8.58 -3.11
C LEU A 53 -5.80 9.30 -4.20
N ILE A 54 -5.59 8.69 -5.38
CA ILE A 54 -4.85 9.34 -6.47
C ILE A 54 -5.62 10.57 -6.96
N ASP A 55 -6.92 10.44 -7.16
CA ASP A 55 -7.75 11.53 -7.66
C ASP A 55 -7.80 12.68 -6.64
N HIS A 56 -7.94 12.35 -5.36
CA HIS A 56 -7.85 13.35 -4.29
C HIS A 56 -6.49 14.05 -4.24
N ILE A 57 -5.38 13.33 -4.44
CA ILE A 57 -4.05 13.95 -4.51
C ILE A 57 -3.98 14.91 -5.68
N ILE A 58 -4.44 14.52 -6.87
CA ILE A 58 -4.41 15.37 -8.07
C ILE A 58 -5.25 16.64 -7.84
N GLN A 59 -6.45 16.52 -7.27
CA GLN A 59 -7.28 17.69 -6.95
C GLN A 59 -6.60 18.58 -5.89
N ALA A 60 -6.03 17.99 -4.85
CA ALA A 60 -5.34 18.75 -3.81
C ALA A 60 -4.06 19.45 -4.31
N GLN A 61 -3.39 18.95 -5.36
CA GLN A 61 -2.28 19.66 -6.01
C GLN A 61 -2.71 21.03 -6.55
N LEU A 62 -3.97 21.19 -6.99
CA LEU A 62 -4.50 22.46 -7.49
C LEU A 62 -4.64 23.52 -6.41
N HIS A 63 -4.64 23.12 -5.14
CA HIS A 63 -4.75 24.02 -4.00
C HIS A 63 -3.40 24.28 -3.30
N ASP A 64 -2.35 23.53 -3.65
CA ASP A 64 -1.01 23.70 -3.07
C ASP A 64 -0.21 24.76 -3.85
N ALA A 65 0.03 25.92 -3.20
CA ALA A 65 0.74 27.04 -3.81
C ALA A 65 2.17 26.68 -4.28
N MET A 66 2.88 25.78 -3.61
CA MET A 66 4.22 25.35 -4.02
C MET A 66 4.15 24.47 -5.26
N LEU A 67 3.27 23.46 -5.25
CA LEU A 67 3.14 22.54 -6.38
C LEU A 67 2.58 23.23 -7.62
N ARG A 68 1.70 24.23 -7.46
CA ARG A 68 1.25 25.07 -8.57
C ARG A 68 2.38 25.84 -9.23
N LYS A 69 3.26 26.47 -8.44
CA LYS A 69 4.44 27.19 -8.99
C LYS A 69 5.34 26.24 -9.78
N LEU A 70 5.60 25.06 -9.23
CA LEU A 70 6.38 24.02 -9.93
C LEU A 70 5.68 23.56 -11.22
N ALA A 71 4.35 23.43 -11.22
CA ALA A 71 3.60 23.07 -12.41
C ALA A 71 3.72 24.15 -13.51
N GLU A 72 3.69 25.44 -13.16
CA GLU A 72 3.94 26.51 -14.13
C GLU A 72 5.38 26.50 -14.66
N GLU A 73 6.38 26.29 -13.80
CA GLU A 73 7.78 26.15 -14.23
C GLU A 73 7.98 24.98 -15.20
N VAL A 74 7.29 23.86 -14.98
CA VAL A 74 7.28 22.72 -15.90
C VAL A 74 6.67 23.11 -17.25
N ARG A 75 5.55 23.86 -17.26
CA ARG A 75 4.94 24.34 -18.51
C ARG A 75 5.85 25.29 -19.28
N LEU A 76 6.67 26.06 -18.57
CA LEU A 76 7.69 26.94 -19.16
C LEU A 76 9.00 26.20 -19.54
N ASN A 77 9.03 24.87 -19.44
CA ASN A 77 10.22 24.03 -19.68
C ASN A 77 11.45 24.39 -18.81
N GLN A 78 11.23 24.92 -17.61
CA GLN A 78 12.29 25.36 -16.71
C GLN A 78 12.73 24.28 -15.70
N SER A 79 11.99 23.16 -15.61
CA SER A 79 12.19 22.15 -14.56
C SER A 79 12.60 20.79 -15.11
N LEU A 80 13.84 20.36 -14.84
CA LEU A 80 14.39 19.08 -15.33
C LEU A 80 13.89 17.85 -14.56
N ASN A 81 13.46 18.04 -13.31
CA ASN A 81 13.15 16.93 -12.40
C ASN A 81 11.65 16.68 -12.24
N PHE A 82 10.82 17.57 -12.80
CA PHE A 82 9.37 17.54 -12.70
C PHE A 82 8.73 17.43 -14.07
N THR A 83 7.58 16.77 -14.12
CA THR A 83 6.81 16.54 -15.35
C THR A 83 5.32 16.64 -15.06
N LEU A 84 4.53 16.96 -16.08
CA LEU A 84 3.07 16.89 -16.01
C LEU A 84 2.61 15.61 -16.72
N ARG A 85 1.82 14.81 -16.02
CA ARG A 85 1.15 13.64 -16.60
C ARG A 85 -0.11 14.10 -17.35
N GLY A 86 -0.62 13.27 -18.28
CA GLY A 86 -1.75 13.64 -19.15
C GLY A 86 -3.06 14.00 -18.44
N ASP A 87 -3.21 13.64 -17.15
CA ASP A 87 -4.32 14.02 -16.28
C ASP A 87 -4.08 15.32 -15.49
N GLY A 88 -3.01 16.06 -15.81
CA GLY A 88 -2.61 17.29 -15.13
C GLY A 88 -1.83 17.06 -13.83
N ALA A 89 -1.57 15.81 -13.44
CA ALA A 89 -0.85 15.50 -12.21
C ALA A 89 0.62 15.93 -12.31
N LEU A 90 1.10 16.64 -11.29
CA LEU A 90 2.52 16.95 -11.14
C LEU A 90 3.27 15.71 -10.64
N MET A 91 4.32 15.35 -11.36
CA MET A 91 5.16 14.18 -11.10
C MET A 91 6.60 14.62 -10.90
N LYS A 92 7.34 13.93 -10.01
CA LYS A 92 8.79 14.08 -9.82
C LYS A 92 9.49 12.74 -9.96
N TYR A 93 10.42 12.61 -10.91
CA TYR A 93 11.08 11.33 -11.22
C TYR A 93 10.08 10.17 -11.36
N ASP A 94 9.00 10.38 -12.11
CA ASP A 94 7.88 9.43 -12.31
C ASP A 94 7.11 9.05 -11.03
N ARG A 95 7.09 9.94 -10.03
CA ARG A 95 6.35 9.74 -8.78
C ARG A 95 5.36 10.87 -8.58
N LEU A 96 4.16 10.53 -8.12
CA LEU A 96 3.10 11.49 -7.86
C LEU A 96 3.51 12.41 -6.71
N CYS A 97 3.51 13.73 -6.97
CA CYS A 97 3.78 14.73 -5.94
C CYS A 97 2.61 14.79 -4.96
N VAL A 98 2.84 14.47 -3.69
CA VAL A 98 1.81 14.62 -2.66
C VAL A 98 1.86 16.05 -2.11
N PRO A 99 0.73 16.79 -2.11
CA PRO A 99 0.66 18.16 -1.60
C PRO A 99 0.91 18.21 -0.10
N ARG A 100 1.06 19.43 0.43
CA ARG A 100 1.16 19.69 1.87
C ARG A 100 -0.20 19.57 2.57
N ASP A 101 -0.86 18.44 2.38
CA ASP A 101 -2.09 18.03 3.05
C ASP A 101 -1.78 16.86 3.97
N GLN A 102 -1.91 17.09 5.28
CA GLN A 102 -1.60 16.07 6.29
C GLN A 102 -2.58 14.89 6.23
N THR A 103 -3.84 15.13 5.87
CA THR A 103 -4.87 14.09 5.77
C THR A 103 -4.51 13.07 4.70
N LEU A 104 -4.08 13.55 3.52
CA LEU A 104 -3.65 12.69 2.42
C LEU A 104 -2.38 11.92 2.77
N LYS A 105 -1.41 12.59 3.38
CA LYS A 105 -0.17 11.94 3.84
C LYS A 105 -0.47 10.86 4.87
N ASP A 106 -1.30 11.13 5.85
CA ASP A 106 -1.68 10.17 6.89
C ASP A 106 -2.42 8.97 6.31
N GLN A 107 -3.29 9.17 5.31
CA GLN A 107 -3.92 8.07 4.58
C GLN A 107 -2.89 7.18 3.87
N ILE A 108 -1.95 7.78 3.13
CA ILE A 108 -0.86 7.04 2.46
C ILE A 108 -0.01 6.27 3.48
N LEU A 109 0.37 6.92 4.58
CA LEU A 109 1.19 6.31 5.64
C LEU A 109 0.43 5.17 6.32
N LYS A 110 -0.85 5.37 6.65
CA LYS A 110 -1.71 4.38 7.28
C LYS A 110 -1.89 3.15 6.41
N GLU A 111 -2.16 3.32 5.12
CA GLU A 111 -2.33 2.21 4.18
C GLU A 111 -1.02 1.41 4.02
N ALA A 112 0.11 2.11 3.88
CA ALA A 112 1.42 1.48 3.74
C ALA A 112 1.90 0.79 5.04
N HIS A 113 1.37 1.18 6.20
CA HIS A 113 1.78 0.63 7.49
C HIS A 113 0.84 -0.46 8.00
N SER A 114 -0.47 -0.24 7.89
CA SER A 114 -1.50 -1.03 8.57
C SER A 114 -2.35 -1.89 7.63
N SER A 115 -2.04 -1.92 6.32
CA SER A 115 -2.71 -2.86 5.43
C SER A 115 -2.40 -4.30 5.84
N ALA A 116 -3.38 -5.18 5.65
CA ALA A 116 -3.26 -6.61 5.98
C ALA A 116 -2.01 -7.25 5.35
N TYR A 117 -1.60 -6.76 4.18
CA TYR A 117 -0.42 -7.22 3.46
C TYR A 117 0.91 -6.62 3.95
N ALA A 118 0.90 -5.41 4.50
CA ALA A 118 2.14 -4.72 4.89
C ALA A 118 2.68 -5.18 6.25
N MET A 119 1.78 -5.54 7.18
CA MET A 119 2.08 -6.04 8.52
C MET A 119 3.10 -5.17 9.27
N HIS A 120 2.75 -3.92 9.58
CA HIS A 120 3.58 -2.99 10.38
C HIS A 120 5.06 -2.93 9.93
N PRO A 121 5.35 -2.61 8.66
CA PRO A 121 6.70 -2.55 8.17
C PRO A 121 7.49 -1.44 8.87
N GLY A 122 8.77 -1.71 9.14
CA GLY A 122 9.71 -0.68 9.60
C GLY A 122 9.91 0.44 8.56
N SER A 123 10.39 1.60 9.02
CA SER A 123 10.55 2.82 8.23
C SER A 123 11.30 2.63 6.90
N THR A 124 12.37 1.83 6.89
CA THR A 124 13.14 1.56 5.66
C THR A 124 12.32 0.81 4.60
N LYS A 125 11.56 -0.23 5.01
CA LYS A 125 10.71 -1.00 4.10
C LYS A 125 9.58 -0.12 3.58
N MET A 126 8.94 0.62 4.48
CA MET A 126 7.86 1.54 4.16
C MET A 126 8.30 2.64 3.17
N TYR A 127 9.46 3.26 3.38
CA TYR A 127 10.02 4.24 2.45
C TYR A 127 10.31 3.64 1.07
N ARG A 128 10.90 2.43 1.01
CA ARG A 128 11.18 1.75 -0.27
C ARG A 128 9.90 1.46 -1.06
N THR A 129 8.82 1.10 -0.38
CA THR A 129 7.51 0.88 -1.01
C THR A 129 6.92 2.18 -1.52
N LEU A 130 6.77 3.18 -0.65
CA LEU A 130 6.11 4.44 -0.99
C LEU A 130 6.87 5.24 -2.05
N LYS A 131 8.21 5.24 -2.00
CA LYS A 131 9.08 5.92 -2.97
C LYS A 131 8.79 5.51 -4.42
N LYS A 132 8.25 4.31 -4.68
CA LYS A 132 7.97 3.87 -6.05
C LYS A 132 6.85 4.68 -6.71
N HIS A 133 5.92 5.20 -5.93
CA HIS A 133 4.69 5.81 -6.43
C HIS A 133 4.53 7.27 -6.02
N TYR A 134 5.09 7.66 -4.88
CA TYR A 134 4.86 8.98 -4.28
C TYR A 134 6.16 9.73 -4.00
N TRP A 135 6.06 11.05 -4.01
CA TRP A 135 7.10 11.96 -3.56
C TRP A 135 6.50 13.16 -2.83
N TRP A 136 7.10 13.55 -1.70
CA TRP A 136 6.85 14.85 -1.07
C TRP A 136 8.07 15.32 -0.28
N LEU A 137 8.10 16.62 0.02
CA LEU A 137 9.14 17.22 0.84
C LEU A 137 9.06 16.66 2.27
N GLY A 138 10.16 16.10 2.78
CA GLY A 138 10.21 15.55 4.14
C GLY A 138 9.75 14.09 4.28
N MET A 139 9.39 13.41 3.18
CA MET A 139 8.86 12.04 3.16
C MET A 139 9.60 11.04 4.05
N LYS A 140 10.93 11.00 4.00
CA LYS A 140 11.72 10.08 4.85
C LYS A 140 11.52 10.36 6.34
N ARG A 141 11.54 11.63 6.74
CA ARG A 141 11.40 12.05 8.13
C ARG A 141 10.00 11.72 8.65
N GLU A 142 8.97 12.07 7.90
CA GLU A 142 7.58 11.80 8.26
C GLU A 142 7.30 10.29 8.39
N ILE A 143 7.90 9.45 7.54
CA ILE A 143 7.79 7.98 7.68
C ILE A 143 8.47 7.47 8.94
N VAL A 144 9.64 7.99 9.29
CA VAL A 144 10.36 7.59 10.52
C VAL A 144 9.54 7.95 11.74
N GLU A 145 9.01 9.17 11.80
CA GLU A 145 8.16 9.66 12.88
C GLU A 145 6.87 8.84 13.00
N TYR A 146 6.20 8.57 11.88
CA TYR A 146 4.99 7.76 11.85
C TYR A 146 5.21 6.35 12.43
N VAL A 147 6.27 5.66 12.00
CA VAL A 147 6.59 4.32 12.50
C VAL A 147 7.04 4.35 13.96
N ALA A 148 7.78 5.40 14.37
CA ALA A 148 8.19 5.59 15.76
C ALA A 148 6.99 5.77 16.69
N ASN A 149 5.91 6.39 16.23
CA ASN A 149 4.67 6.59 16.99
C ASN A 149 3.73 5.37 17.00
N CYS A 150 4.07 4.27 16.34
CA CYS A 150 3.24 3.07 16.30
C CYS A 150 3.45 2.19 17.55
N LEU A 151 2.43 2.10 18.41
CA LEU A 151 2.46 1.29 19.63
C LEU A 151 2.78 -0.20 19.38
N ILE A 152 2.23 -0.78 18.30
CA ILE A 152 2.48 -2.19 17.94
C ILE A 152 3.96 -2.36 17.59
N CYS A 153 4.53 -1.48 16.77
CA CYS A 153 5.95 -1.48 16.41
C CYS A 153 6.86 -1.32 17.64
N GLN A 154 6.50 -0.44 18.58
CA GLN A 154 7.26 -0.22 19.81
C GLN A 154 7.30 -1.48 20.69
N GLN A 155 6.18 -2.18 20.83
CA GLN A 155 6.09 -3.39 21.66
C GLN A 155 6.86 -4.57 21.08
N VAL A 156 6.78 -4.80 19.76
CA VAL A 156 7.42 -5.95 19.10
C VAL A 156 8.90 -5.71 18.79
N LYS A 157 9.33 -4.46 18.81
CA LYS A 157 10.72 -4.07 18.53
C LYS A 157 11.30 -3.31 19.73
N PRO A 158 11.43 -3.97 20.90
CA PRO A 158 12.11 -3.37 22.02
C PRO A 158 13.55 -3.03 21.62
N GLU A 159 14.06 -1.97 22.22
CA GLU A 159 15.41 -1.45 22.05
C GLU A 159 16.43 -2.61 22.11
N ARG A 160 17.12 -2.88 20.98
CA ARG A 160 18.20 -3.89 20.92
C ARG A 160 19.52 -3.34 21.46
N GLN A 161 19.48 -2.43 22.44
CA GLN A 161 20.69 -2.14 23.20
C GLN A 161 21.11 -3.45 23.84
N ARG A 162 22.36 -3.86 23.61
CA ARG A 162 22.96 -4.87 24.49
C ARG A 162 22.82 -4.29 25.90
N PRO A 163 22.42 -5.06 26.93
CA PRO A 163 22.60 -4.58 28.30
C PRO A 163 24.04 -4.09 28.37
N ALA A 164 24.24 -2.86 28.85
CA ALA A 164 25.57 -2.39 29.16
C ALA A 164 26.10 -3.38 30.20
N GLY A 165 26.87 -4.37 29.74
CA GLY A 165 27.38 -5.42 30.59
C GLY A 165 28.20 -4.72 31.65
N LEU A 166 27.78 -4.83 32.91
CA LEU A 166 28.72 -4.68 34.00
C LEU A 166 29.74 -5.81 33.77
N LEU A 167 30.87 -5.47 33.16
CA LEU A 167 32.06 -6.31 33.14
C LEU A 167 32.57 -6.38 34.58
N ASN A 168 31.86 -7.12 35.43
CA ASN A 168 32.41 -7.59 36.67
C ASN A 168 33.34 -8.73 36.26
N LEU A 169 34.62 -8.38 36.05
CA LEU A 169 35.70 -9.35 36.02
C LEU A 169 35.69 -10.05 37.37
N PHE A 170 34.94 -11.15 37.48
CA PHE A 170 35.16 -12.10 38.56
C PHE A 170 36.62 -12.51 38.45
N GLN A 171 37.44 -12.01 39.37
CA GLN A 171 38.78 -12.52 39.58
C GLN A 171 38.63 -14.02 39.85
N CYS A 172 38.98 -14.84 38.86
CA CYS A 172 39.25 -16.24 39.09
C CYS A 172 40.31 -16.30 40.19
N ARG A 173 39.89 -16.67 41.40
CA ARG A 173 40.80 -17.03 42.47
C ARG A 173 41.62 -18.21 41.94
N ASN A 174 42.90 -17.98 41.63
CA ASN A 174 43.84 -19.02 41.27
C ASN A 174 43.89 -20.04 42.41
N GLY A 175 43.17 -21.16 42.24
CA GLY A 175 43.28 -22.32 43.10
C GLY A 175 44.56 -23.06 42.75
N ASN A 176 45.60 -22.87 43.57
CA ASN A 176 46.79 -23.70 43.52
C ASN A 176 46.42 -25.08 44.12
N TRP A 177 46.16 -26.07 43.27
CA TRP A 177 45.99 -27.45 43.69
C TRP A 177 47.37 -28.08 43.91
N SER A 178 47.98 -27.79 45.07
CA SER A 178 49.13 -28.57 45.55
C SER A 178 48.66 -29.65 46.52
N MET A 179 48.94 -30.88 46.10
CA MET A 179 48.79 -32.21 46.71
C MET A 179 48.73 -32.28 48.25
N LEU A 180 47.87 -33.15 48.76
CA LEU A 180 48.02 -33.78 50.08
C LEU A 180 48.38 -35.27 49.89
N PRO A 181 49.37 -35.81 50.62
CA PRO A 181 49.62 -37.24 50.75
C PRO A 181 48.58 -37.95 51.64
#